data_AF-A0A966UMZ1-F1
#
_entry.id   AF-A0A966UMZ1-F1
#
_cell.length_a   1.000
_cell.length_b   1.000
_cell.length_c   1.000
_cell.angle_alpha   90.00
_cell.angle_beta   90.00
_cell.angle_gamma   90.00
#
_symmetry.space_group_name_H-M   'P 1'
#
loop_
_entity.id
_entity.type
_entity.pdbx_description
1 polymer ?
#
loop_
_entity_poly.entity_id
_entity_poly.type
_entity_poly.pdbx_seq_one_letter_code
_entity_poly.pdbx_strand_id
1 'polypeptide(L)'
;MLLDTSICSKWITSRTHDNILQWRDFRRSIDKDHLDLVAKAWQNCKLTDPYLEFDDCRHWPDPWTLISSGLYDDTARALGIFYTLYFTSYSEKDSMVIEVYRDRKKHEYLNLVRCEGGLYTLNYQDGVVVNNLSISPTAELINTVNAKQLKI
;
A
#
# COMPACT_ATOMS: atom_id res chain seq x y z
N MET A 1 23.03 -7.84 -6.13
CA MET A 1 23.08 -6.36 -6.09
C MET A 1 22.11 -5.94 -5.01
N LEU A 2 22.61 -5.50 -3.85
CA LEU A 2 21.76 -5.08 -2.74
C LEU A 2 21.03 -3.81 -3.19
N LEU A 3 19.70 -3.85 -3.28
CA LEU A 3 18.89 -2.67 -3.54
C LEU A 3 19.05 -1.72 -2.36
N ASP A 4 19.73 -0.61 -2.59
CA ASP A 4 19.91 0.44 -1.59
C ASP A 4 18.54 1.03 -1.24
N THR A 5 18.14 0.90 0.03
CA THR A 5 16.89 1.45 0.56
C THR A 5 16.83 2.98 0.41
N SER A 6 17.97 3.66 0.26
CA SER A 6 18.08 5.10 -0.06
C SER A 6 17.50 5.47 -1.44
N ILE A 7 17.45 4.52 -2.38
CA ILE A 7 16.84 4.72 -3.71
C ILE A 7 15.31 4.59 -3.61
N CYS A 8 14.80 3.80 -2.65
CA CYS A 8 13.41 3.36 -2.64
C CYS A 8 12.39 4.43 -2.19
N SER A 9 12.80 5.56 -1.61
CA SER A 9 11.89 6.57 -1.02
C SER A 9 11.95 7.96 -1.65
N LYS A 10 12.88 8.22 -2.58
CA LYS A 10 13.07 9.58 -3.16
C LYS A 10 11.83 10.12 -3.86
N TRP A 11 11.00 9.25 -4.44
CA TRP A 11 9.78 9.63 -5.17
C TRP A 11 8.54 9.82 -4.29
N ILE A 12 8.62 9.48 -3.00
CA ILE A 12 7.47 9.57 -2.09
C ILE A 12 7.41 10.96 -1.40
N THR A 13 8.44 11.81 -1.56
CA THR A 13 8.63 12.99 -0.69
C THR A 13 8.41 14.36 -1.35
N SER A 14 8.38 14.48 -2.69
CA SER A 14 8.20 15.78 -3.36
C SER A 14 7.27 15.67 -4.56
N ARG A 15 6.40 16.67 -4.78
CA ARG A 15 5.51 16.72 -5.95
C ARG A 15 6.32 17.01 -7.21
N THR A 16 6.70 15.95 -7.93
CA THR A 16 7.46 16.07 -9.18
C THR A 16 7.00 15.04 -10.20
N HIS A 17 7.11 15.37 -11.49
CA HIS A 17 6.86 14.42 -12.56
C HIS A 17 7.85 13.24 -12.54
N ASP A 18 9.01 13.42 -11.91
CA ASP A 18 10.02 12.38 -11.74
C ASP A 18 9.53 11.24 -10.83
N ASN A 19 8.49 11.45 -10.02
CA ASN A 19 7.95 10.42 -9.15
C ASN A 19 7.47 9.20 -9.95
N ILE A 20 6.84 9.42 -11.11
CA ILE A 20 6.36 8.31 -11.95
C ILE A 20 7.53 7.50 -12.52
N LEU A 21 8.61 8.17 -12.92
CA LEU A 21 9.81 7.52 -13.46
C LEU A 21 10.54 6.72 -12.39
N GLN A 22 10.73 7.32 -11.21
CA GLN A 22 11.36 6.66 -10.08
C GLN A 22 10.50 5.50 -9.53
N TRP A 23 9.19 5.67 -9.44
CA TRP A 23 8.27 4.59 -9.08
C TRP A 23 8.32 3.45 -10.11
N ARG A 24 8.49 3.77 -11.41
CA ARG A 24 8.70 2.77 -12.47
C ARG A 24 9.96 1.97 -12.27
N ASP A 25 11.06 2.65 -11.98
CA ASP A 25 12.34 1.98 -11.84
C ASP A 25 12.35 1.14 -10.56
N PHE A 26 11.72 1.63 -9.48
CA PHE A 26 11.49 0.86 -8.26
C PHE A 26 10.65 -0.40 -8.52
N ARG A 27 9.43 -0.29 -9.06
CA ARG A 27 8.57 -1.47 -9.28
C ARG A 27 9.15 -2.50 -10.26
N ARG A 28 10.04 -2.08 -11.18
CA ARG A 28 10.78 -3.00 -12.06
C ARG A 28 11.85 -3.81 -11.32
N SER A 29 12.29 -3.34 -10.17
CA SER A 29 13.26 -4.04 -9.31
C SER A 29 12.61 -5.00 -8.30
N ILE A 30 11.27 -5.02 -8.23
CA ILE A 30 10.51 -5.81 -7.26
C ILE A 30 9.97 -7.07 -7.94
N ASP A 31 10.14 -8.20 -7.26
CA ASP A 31 9.48 -9.47 -7.55
C ASP A 31 8.77 -9.99 -6.27
N LYS A 32 8.31 -11.24 -6.30
CA LYS A 32 7.58 -11.87 -5.19
C LYS A 32 8.35 -11.97 -3.87
N ASP A 33 9.68 -12.01 -3.90
CA ASP A 33 10.49 -12.20 -2.69
C ASP A 33 10.82 -10.84 -2.03
N HIS A 34 10.34 -9.74 -2.60
CA HIS A 34 10.67 -8.37 -2.19
C HIS A 34 9.53 -7.61 -1.49
N LEU A 35 8.56 -8.32 -0.89
CA LEU A 35 7.48 -7.70 -0.10
C LEU A 35 8.02 -6.74 0.98
N ASP A 36 9.11 -7.13 1.66
CA ASP A 36 9.76 -6.30 2.68
C ASP A 36 10.34 -4.99 2.12
N LEU A 37 10.86 -5.00 0.90
CA LEU A 37 11.36 -3.79 0.25
C LEU A 37 10.21 -2.84 -0.07
N VAL A 38 9.07 -3.37 -0.49
CA VAL A 38 7.86 -2.57 -0.73
C VAL A 38 7.35 -1.95 0.57
N ALA A 39 7.25 -2.74 1.65
CA ALA A 39 6.84 -2.23 2.96
C ALA A 39 7.78 -1.10 3.44
N LYS A 40 9.10 -1.32 3.36
CA LYS A 40 10.11 -0.33 3.76
C LYS A 40 10.13 0.91 2.86
N ALA A 41 9.85 0.78 1.57
CA ALA A 41 9.77 1.94 0.68
C ALA A 41 8.64 2.87 1.12
N TRP A 42 7.44 2.31 1.29
CA TRP A 42 6.23 3.05 1.64
C TRP A 42 6.18 3.53 3.11
N GLN A 43 6.99 2.96 4.01
CA GLN A 43 7.13 3.47 5.38
C GLN A 43 7.64 4.92 5.41
N ASN A 44 8.46 5.31 4.43
CA ASN A 44 9.11 6.62 4.39
C ASN A 44 8.17 7.71 3.86
N CYS A 45 6.91 7.36 3.63
CA CYS A 45 5.89 8.27 3.19
C CYS A 45 5.55 9.27 4.29
N LYS A 46 5.76 10.56 4.01
CA LYS A 46 5.32 11.62 4.93
C LYS A 46 3.81 11.72 4.84
N LEU A 47 3.12 11.24 5.87
CA LEU A 47 1.67 11.30 5.92
C LEU A 47 1.18 12.75 6.04
N THR A 48 0.17 13.08 5.24
CA THR A 48 -0.61 14.31 5.31
C THR A 48 -1.90 14.08 6.08
N ASP A 49 -2.70 15.14 6.25
CA ASP A 49 -4.04 15.00 6.80
C ASP A 49 -4.88 14.02 5.96
N PRO A 50 -5.80 13.26 6.59
CA PRO A 50 -6.72 12.37 5.90
C PRO A 50 -7.49 13.09 4.79
N TYR A 51 -7.54 12.49 3.60
CA TYR A 51 -8.25 13.05 2.45
C TYR A 51 -8.99 11.99 1.61
N LEU A 52 -8.60 10.71 1.71
CA LEU A 52 -9.34 9.61 1.12
C LEU A 52 -10.29 9.01 2.14
N GLU A 53 -11.57 8.95 1.77
CA GLU A 53 -12.57 8.21 2.52
C GLU A 53 -12.29 6.71 2.42
N PHE A 54 -12.05 6.05 3.56
CA PHE A 54 -11.65 4.65 3.65
C PHE A 54 -12.73 3.66 3.16
N ASP A 55 -13.99 4.09 3.12
CA ASP A 55 -15.13 3.27 2.72
C ASP A 55 -15.63 3.55 1.28
N ASP A 56 -15.11 4.57 0.61
CA ASP A 56 -15.53 4.94 -0.75
C ASP A 56 -14.41 4.84 -1.80
N CYS A 57 -14.04 3.60 -2.13
CA CYS A 57 -13.01 3.30 -3.13
C CYS A 57 -13.31 3.82 -4.54
N ARG A 58 -14.53 4.25 -4.84
CA ARG A 58 -14.90 4.80 -6.16
C ARG A 58 -14.21 6.13 -6.45
N HIS A 59 -13.80 6.84 -5.39
CA HIS A 59 -13.12 8.14 -5.47
C HIS A 59 -11.61 8.03 -5.22
N TRP A 60 -11.09 6.83 -5.00
CA TRP A 60 -9.65 6.64 -4.83
C TRP A 60 -8.91 6.89 -6.16
N PRO A 61 -7.74 7.53 -6.11
CA PRO A 61 -6.98 7.86 -7.31
C PRO A 61 -6.44 6.60 -7.99
N ASP A 62 -6.31 6.65 -9.31
CA ASP A 62 -5.51 5.66 -10.04
C ASP A 62 -4.02 5.75 -9.64
N PRO A 63 -3.19 4.74 -9.97
CA PRO A 63 -1.79 4.71 -9.57
C PRO A 63 -0.98 5.93 -10.03
N TRP A 64 -1.24 6.44 -11.23
CA TRP A 64 -0.48 7.57 -11.77
C TRP A 64 -0.86 8.86 -11.06
N THR A 65 -2.15 9.06 -10.82
CA THR A 65 -2.68 10.19 -10.03
C THR A 65 -2.15 10.16 -8.61
N LEU A 66 -2.17 9.00 -7.94
CA LEU A 66 -1.64 8.84 -6.58
C LEU A 66 -0.17 9.28 -6.50
N ILE A 67 0.68 8.70 -7.34
CA ILE A 67 2.14 8.90 -7.32
C ILE A 67 2.54 10.33 -7.70
N SER A 68 1.84 10.92 -8.68
CA SER A 68 2.10 12.31 -9.10
C SER A 68 1.62 13.34 -8.08
N SER A 69 0.53 13.06 -7.35
CA SER A 69 -0.03 13.98 -6.35
C SER A 69 0.93 14.19 -5.16
N GLY A 70 1.71 13.17 -4.82
CA GLY A 70 2.57 13.18 -3.63
C GLY A 70 1.82 13.44 -2.32
N LEU A 71 0.49 13.24 -2.31
CA LEU A 71 -0.37 13.38 -1.16
C LEU A 71 -0.68 11.98 -0.65
N TYR A 72 -0.43 11.75 0.63
CA TYR A 72 -0.56 10.42 1.19
C TYR A 72 -1.10 10.50 2.61
N ASP A 73 -2.30 9.96 2.82
CA ASP A 73 -2.78 9.54 4.13
C ASP A 73 -2.57 8.02 4.30
N ASP A 74 -3.12 7.42 5.36
CA ASP A 74 -2.97 5.98 5.59
C ASP A 74 -3.62 5.13 4.49
N THR A 75 -4.79 5.53 3.99
CA THR A 75 -5.48 4.87 2.88
C THR A 75 -4.66 4.94 1.59
N ALA A 76 -4.11 6.12 1.28
CA ALA A 76 -3.26 6.36 0.13
C ALA A 76 -1.95 5.55 0.20
N ARG A 77 -1.40 5.36 1.40
CA ARG A 77 -0.24 4.50 1.63
C ARG A 77 -0.56 3.03 1.36
N ALA A 78 -1.68 2.52 1.88
CA ALA A 78 -2.14 1.16 1.58
C ALA A 78 -2.37 0.97 0.06
N LEU A 79 -3.00 1.96 -0.58
CA LEU A 79 -3.22 1.96 -2.02
C LEU A 79 -1.92 1.97 -2.82
N GLY A 80 -0.94 2.74 -2.36
CA GLY A 80 0.40 2.78 -2.92
C GLY A 80 1.11 1.43 -2.85
N ILE A 81 1.06 0.75 -1.70
CA ILE A 81 1.59 -0.60 -1.53
C ILE A 81 0.90 -1.57 -2.49
N PHE A 82 -0.44 -1.52 -2.55
CA PHE A 82 -1.23 -2.36 -3.45
C PHE A 82 -0.83 -2.15 -4.91
N TYR A 83 -0.81 -0.91 -5.39
CA TYR A 83 -0.45 -0.60 -6.76
C TYR A 83 0.99 -0.98 -7.08
N THR A 84 1.94 -0.73 -6.19
CA THR A 84 3.33 -1.17 -6.41
C THR A 84 3.38 -2.67 -6.68
N LEU A 85 2.79 -3.50 -5.82
CA LEU A 85 2.80 -4.95 -6.01
C LEU A 85 2.03 -5.36 -7.27
N TYR A 86 0.86 -4.78 -7.51
CA TYR A 86 0.00 -5.11 -8.66
C TYR A 86 0.69 -4.86 -10.01
N PHE A 87 1.52 -3.82 -10.12
CA PHE A 87 2.25 -3.49 -11.35
C PHE A 87 3.63 -4.14 -11.47
N THR A 88 3.97 -5.12 -10.63
CA THR A 88 5.21 -5.91 -10.72
C THR A 88 5.00 -7.25 -11.44
N SER A 89 5.99 -8.14 -11.43
CA SER A 89 5.87 -9.54 -11.88
C SER A 89 5.18 -10.46 -10.86
N TYR A 90 4.63 -9.93 -9.76
CA TYR A 90 3.93 -10.70 -8.73
C TYR A 90 2.85 -11.61 -9.32
N SER A 91 2.85 -12.91 -9.01
CA SER A 91 1.99 -13.88 -9.68
C SER A 91 0.57 -13.95 -9.11
N GLU A 92 0.36 -13.55 -7.85
CA GLU A 92 -0.91 -13.75 -7.13
C GLU A 92 -1.73 -12.46 -6.98
N LYS A 93 -1.67 -11.59 -7.99
CA LYS A 93 -2.33 -10.26 -7.98
C LYS A 93 -3.84 -10.34 -7.78
N ASP A 94 -4.49 -11.35 -8.34
CA ASP A 94 -5.94 -11.54 -8.23
C ASP A 94 -6.40 -11.88 -6.81
N SER A 95 -5.49 -12.37 -5.97
CA SER A 95 -5.76 -12.65 -4.55
C SER A 95 -5.56 -11.42 -3.65
N MET A 96 -4.98 -10.34 -4.17
CA MET A 96 -4.67 -9.17 -3.38
C MET A 96 -5.93 -8.38 -3.04
N VAL A 97 -6.01 -7.94 -1.79
CA VAL A 97 -7.08 -7.05 -1.30
C VAL A 97 -6.53 -5.99 -0.36
N ILE A 98 -7.21 -4.85 -0.30
CA ILE A 98 -7.12 -3.91 0.81
C ILE A 98 -8.29 -4.19 1.74
N GLU A 99 -8.00 -4.59 2.97
CA GLU A 99 -8.98 -4.76 4.03
C GLU A 99 -8.97 -3.53 4.93
N VAL A 100 -10.14 -2.95 5.17
CA VAL A 100 -10.30 -1.81 6.08
C VAL A 100 -10.97 -2.30 7.34
N TYR A 101 -10.26 -2.17 8.47
CA TYR A 101 -10.80 -2.47 9.79
C TYR A 101 -11.06 -1.19 10.56
N ARG A 102 -12.08 -1.22 11.41
CA ARG A 102 -12.34 -0.19 12.43
C ARG A 102 -12.11 -0.78 13.81
N ASP A 103 -11.07 -0.34 14.52
CA ASP A 103 -10.88 -0.70 15.93
C ASP A 103 -11.59 0.33 16.81
N ARG A 104 -12.76 -0.07 17.33
CA ARG A 104 -13.60 0.83 18.14
C ARG A 104 -12.96 1.21 19.46
N LYS A 105 -12.09 0.35 20.01
CA LYS A 105 -11.45 0.59 21.31
C LYS A 105 -10.29 1.58 21.20
N LYS A 106 -9.56 1.50 20.09
CA LYS A 106 -8.43 2.40 19.81
C LYS A 106 -8.84 3.66 19.05
N HIS A 107 -10.07 3.71 18.54
CA HIS A 107 -10.58 4.79 17.70
C HIS A 107 -9.74 5.00 16.43
N GLU A 108 -9.26 3.91 15.84
CA GLU A 108 -8.41 3.92 14.64
C GLU A 108 -9.01 3.08 13.51
N TYR A 109 -8.61 3.41 12.29
CA TYR A 109 -8.81 2.57 11.12
C TYR A 109 -7.49 1.89 10.75
N LEU A 110 -7.57 0.65 10.28
CA LEU A 110 -6.42 -0.09 9.77
C LEU A 110 -6.68 -0.40 8.29
N ASN A 111 -5.83 0.12 7.41
CA ASN A 111 -5.89 -0.15 5.97
C ASN A 111 -4.82 -1.18 5.61
N LEU A 112 -5.19 -2.46 5.57
CA LEU A 112 -4.25 -3.58 5.45
C LEU A 112 -4.19 -4.09 4.01
N VAL A 113 -2.99 -4.26 3.48
CA VAL A 113 -2.82 -4.93 2.18
C VAL A 113 -2.55 -6.41 2.43
N ARG A 114 -3.48 -7.27 2.00
CA ARG A 114 -3.33 -8.73 2.03
C ARG A 114 -2.87 -9.24 0.68
N CYS A 115 -1.91 -10.14 0.67
CA CYS A 115 -1.46 -10.85 -0.52
C CYS A 115 -1.23 -12.34 -0.23
N GLU A 116 -1.06 -13.14 -1.29
CA GLU A 116 -0.98 -14.61 -1.23
C GLU A 116 -2.14 -15.23 -0.44
N GLY A 117 -3.37 -14.87 -0.83
CA GLY A 117 -4.58 -15.36 -0.17
C GLY A 117 -4.67 -15.02 1.32
N GLY A 118 -3.95 -13.99 1.78
CA GLY A 118 -3.96 -13.55 3.18
C GLY A 118 -2.78 -14.05 4.02
N LEU A 119 -1.86 -14.84 3.46
CA LEU A 119 -0.65 -15.30 4.17
C LEU A 119 0.20 -14.13 4.65
N TYR A 120 0.35 -13.11 3.80
CA TYR A 120 1.14 -11.91 4.09
C TYR A 120 0.27 -10.68 4.21
N THR A 121 0.64 -9.82 5.15
CA THR A 121 -0.04 -8.55 5.42
C THR A 121 0.95 -7.42 5.54
N LEU A 122 0.71 -6.35 4.77
CA LEU A 122 1.47 -5.11 4.81
C LEU A 122 0.59 -3.99 5.38
N ASN A 123 1.24 -2.90 5.81
CA ASN A 123 0.61 -1.70 6.40
C ASN A 123 -0.10 -1.92 7.74
N TYR A 124 0.14 -3.05 8.43
CA TYR A 124 -0.23 -3.20 9.84
C TYR A 124 0.77 -2.50 10.77
N GLN A 125 2.05 -2.59 10.41
CA GLN A 125 3.15 -1.89 11.07
C GLN A 125 4.08 -1.33 9.98
N ASP A 126 4.57 -0.12 10.20
CA ASP A 126 5.45 0.57 9.26
C ASP A 126 6.68 -0.28 8.90
N GLY A 127 6.88 -0.52 7.61
CA GLY A 127 8.05 -1.21 7.10
C GLY A 127 8.09 -2.73 7.28
N VAL A 128 7.02 -3.32 7.83
CA VAL A 128 7.00 -4.73 8.21
C VAL A 128 5.96 -5.50 7.41
N VAL A 129 6.36 -6.65 6.89
CA VAL A 129 5.45 -7.69 6.38
C VAL A 129 5.15 -8.65 7.52
N VAL A 130 3.87 -8.85 7.83
CA VAL A 130 3.43 -9.80 8.85
C VAL A 130 2.92 -11.05 8.18
N ASN A 131 3.42 -12.21 8.61
CA ASN A 131 2.88 -13.52 8.24
C ASN A 131 1.86 -13.95 9.31
N ASN A 132 0.68 -14.43 8.89
CA ASN A 132 -0.39 -14.90 9.78
C ASN A 132 -0.83 -13.87 10.83
N LEU A 133 -1.20 -12.66 10.37
CA LEU A 133 -1.68 -11.61 11.26
C LEU A 133 -3.03 -11.98 11.91
N SER A 134 -3.04 -12.09 13.23
CA SER A 134 -4.25 -12.07 14.04
C SER A 134 -4.69 -10.64 14.31
N ILE A 135 -5.86 -10.27 13.81
CA ILE A 135 -6.45 -8.94 14.02
C ILE A 135 -6.96 -8.81 15.46
N SER A 136 -6.88 -7.60 16.01
CA SER A 136 -7.45 -7.27 17.32
C SER A 136 -8.91 -7.73 17.41
N PRO A 137 -9.35 -8.40 18.50
CA PRO A 137 -10.76 -8.78 18.67
C PRO A 137 -11.73 -7.59 18.69
N THR A 138 -11.24 -6.37 18.90
CA THR A 138 -12.03 -5.13 18.88
C THR A 138 -12.08 -4.46 17.52
N ALA A 139 -11.35 -4.98 16.54
CA ALA A 139 -11.32 -4.49 15.17
C ALA A 139 -12.34 -5.26 14.32
N GLU A 140 -13.22 -4.51 13.66
CA GLU A 140 -14.26 -5.02 12.79
C GLU A 140 -13.88 -4.75 11.34
N LEU A 141 -13.92 -5.77 10.48
CA LEU A 141 -13.75 -5.59 9.03
C LEU A 141 -14.97 -4.84 8.49
N ILE A 142 -14.77 -3.66 7.92
CA ILE A 142 -15.85 -2.82 7.40
C ILE A 142 -15.84 -2.70 5.87
N ASN A 143 -14.70 -2.94 5.22
CA ASN A 143 -14.59 -2.90 3.78
C ASN A 143 -13.50 -3.85 3.26
N THR A 144 -13.67 -4.34 2.04
CA THR A 144 -12.65 -5.09 1.30
C THR A 144 -12.66 -4.61 -0.14
N VAL A 145 -11.48 -4.21 -0.63
CA VAL A 145 -11.30 -3.63 -1.96
C VAL A 145 -10.28 -4.46 -2.73
N ASN A 146 -10.68 -4.99 -3.89
CA ASN A 146 -9.81 -5.74 -4.80
C ASN A 146 -9.49 -4.96 -6.08
N ALA A 147 -8.61 -5.51 -6.92
CA ALA A 147 -8.21 -4.90 -8.20
C ALA A 147 -9.41 -4.55 -9.11
N LYS A 148 -10.44 -5.41 -9.16
CA LYS A 148 -11.65 -5.16 -9.96
C LYS A 148 -12.41 -3.92 -9.49
N GLN A 149 -12.51 -3.69 -8.18
CA GLN A 149 -13.14 -2.48 -7.63
C GLN A 149 -12.31 -1.22 -7.91
N LEU A 150 -10.98 -1.37 -7.97
CA LEU A 150 -10.03 -0.32 -8.37
C LEU A 150 -9.94 -0.10 -9.89
N LYS A 151 -10.65 -0.92 -10.69
CA LYS A 151 -10.68 -0.85 -12.16
C LYS A 151 -9.31 -1.02 -12.82
N ILE A 152 -8.46 -1.86 -12.23
CA ILE A 152 -7.13 -2.23 -12.74
C ILE A 152 -7.01 -3.73 -12.96
#